data_AF-A0A1C5DTZ7-F1
#
_entry.id   AF-A0A1C5DTZ7-F1
#
_cell.length_a   1.000
_cell.length_b   1.000
_cell.length_c   1.000
_cell.angle_alpha   90.00
_cell.angle_beta   90.00
_cell.angle_gamma   90.00
#
_symmetry.space_group_name_H-M   'P 1'
#
loop_
_entity.id
_entity.type
_entity.pdbx_description
1 polymer ?
#
loop_
_entity_poly.entity_id
_entity_poly.type
_entity_poly.pdbx_seq_one_letter_code
_entity_poly.pdbx_strand_id
1 'polypeptide(L)'
;MIRPQETGYSDELLADGSVHRRYEDGREEWRHREGSHRGLVRWHDNRNASGTDELLGNHIIKRTLADGTVTYARDIGYGRTLWGRGETVMVNRTSFGGRMGVMLAGLGVAGLAITAAQLPPLSMSPEEEEELRQQQAQNQSSSSGDSGAGGSGDSGDDETDDWDAGWDDGDDAWSDDDFG
;
A
#
# COMPACT_ATOMS: atom_id res chain seq x y z
N MET A 1 -22.10 -7.86 9.93
CA MET A 1 -20.77 -8.20 9.40
C MET A 1 -20.79 -7.90 7.92
N ILE A 2 -19.96 -6.96 7.45
CA ILE A 2 -19.81 -6.70 6.02
C ILE A 2 -18.86 -7.78 5.49
N ARG A 3 -19.29 -8.52 4.47
CA ARG A 3 -18.40 -9.42 3.73
C ARG A 3 -18.05 -8.71 2.43
N PRO A 4 -16.86 -8.09 2.32
CA PRO A 4 -16.44 -7.44 1.09
C PRO A 4 -16.42 -8.45 -0.06
N GLN A 5 -16.73 -7.97 -1.26
CA GLN A 5 -16.39 -8.66 -2.49
C GLN A 5 -14.87 -8.64 -2.66
N GLU A 6 -14.27 -9.82 -2.77
CA GLU A 6 -12.84 -9.95 -3.01
C GLU A 6 -12.56 -9.95 -4.52
N THR A 7 -11.59 -9.15 -4.93
CA THR A 7 -11.05 -9.20 -6.30
C THR A 7 -9.53 -9.33 -6.22
N GLY A 8 -9.00 -10.48 -6.63
CA GLY A 8 -7.57 -10.67 -6.76
C GLY A 8 -6.99 -9.84 -7.91
N TYR A 9 -5.71 -9.51 -7.82
CA TYR A 9 -4.93 -8.99 -8.94
C TYR A 9 -3.49 -9.48 -8.90
N SER A 10 -2.81 -9.42 -10.04
CA SER A 10 -1.37 -9.68 -10.16
C SER A 10 -0.70 -8.51 -10.90
N ASP A 11 0.48 -8.14 -10.45
CA ASP A 11 1.31 -7.06 -10.97
C ASP A 11 2.51 -7.63 -11.70
N GLU A 12 2.83 -7.04 -12.84
CA GLU A 12 4.01 -7.32 -13.64
C GLU A 12 4.77 -6.01 -13.86
N LEU A 13 6.04 -5.96 -13.44
CA LEU A 13 6.92 -4.82 -13.72
C LEU A 13 7.37 -4.88 -15.18
N LEU A 14 7.02 -3.84 -15.94
CA LEU A 14 7.38 -3.70 -17.35
C LEU A 14 8.77 -3.08 -17.52
N ALA A 15 9.35 -3.27 -18.71
CA ALA A 15 10.71 -2.81 -19.03
C ALA A 15 10.89 -1.28 -18.98
N ASP A 16 9.80 -0.53 -19.04
CA ASP A 16 9.79 0.94 -18.94
C ASP A 16 9.60 1.46 -17.51
N GLY A 17 9.59 0.55 -16.52
CA GLY A 17 9.38 0.88 -15.10
C GLY A 17 7.92 1.15 -14.74
N SER A 18 6.98 0.94 -15.65
CA SER A 18 5.55 0.91 -15.32
C SER A 18 5.13 -0.47 -14.80
N VAL A 19 4.01 -0.53 -14.10
CA VAL A 19 3.42 -1.77 -13.58
C VAL A 19 2.15 -2.08 -14.37
N HIS A 20 2.05 -3.29 -14.90
CA HIS A 20 0.82 -3.84 -15.47
C HIS A 20 0.11 -4.70 -14.44
N ARG A 21 -1.03 -4.23 -13.97
CA ARG A 21 -1.91 -4.93 -13.03
C ARG A 21 -3.03 -5.64 -13.78
N ARG A 22 -3.20 -6.93 -13.53
CA ARG A 22 -4.26 -7.77 -14.10
C ARG A 22 -5.18 -8.25 -13.00
N TYR A 23 -6.46 -7.90 -13.10
CA TYR A 23 -7.48 -8.28 -12.13
C TYR A 23 -8.18 -9.57 -12.56
N GLU A 24 -8.68 -10.33 -11.58
CA GLU A 24 -9.42 -11.58 -11.84
C GLU A 24 -10.76 -11.37 -12.54
N ASP A 25 -11.31 -10.16 -12.46
CA ASP A 25 -12.54 -9.75 -13.13
C ASP A 25 -12.32 -9.33 -14.61
N GLY A 26 -11.10 -9.53 -15.13
CA GLY A 26 -10.72 -9.20 -16.50
C GLY A 26 -10.40 -7.72 -16.74
N ARG A 27 -10.42 -6.87 -15.70
CA ARG A 27 -9.85 -5.52 -15.81
C ARG A 27 -8.32 -5.62 -15.87
N GLU A 28 -7.71 -4.72 -16.62
CA GLU A 28 -6.27 -4.54 -16.67
C GLU A 28 -5.96 -3.06 -16.47
N GLU A 29 -4.94 -2.73 -15.69
CA GLU A 29 -4.57 -1.38 -15.34
C GLU A 29 -3.05 -1.20 -15.50
N TRP A 30 -2.64 -0.15 -16.22
CA TRP A 30 -1.24 0.24 -16.36
C TRP A 30 -0.98 1.40 -15.43
N ARG A 31 0.03 1.28 -14.58
CA ARG A 31 0.34 2.18 -13.48
C ARG A 31 1.75 2.73 -13.65
N HIS A 32 1.91 4.03 -13.51
CA HIS A 32 3.19 4.71 -13.65
C HIS A 32 3.36 5.74 -12.54
N ARG A 33 4.46 5.64 -11.78
CA ARG A 33 4.80 6.63 -10.75
C ARG A 33 5.13 7.97 -11.40
N GLU A 34 4.58 9.05 -10.87
CA GLU A 34 4.83 10.37 -11.40
C GLU A 34 6.06 11.02 -10.75
N GLY A 35 7.19 11.01 -11.47
CA GLY A 35 8.39 11.76 -11.11
C GLY A 35 8.99 11.36 -9.75
N SER A 36 9.66 12.31 -9.09
CA SER A 36 10.32 12.10 -7.80
C SER A 36 9.37 12.06 -6.60
N HIS A 37 8.07 12.31 -6.79
CA HIS A 37 7.08 12.36 -5.72
C HIS A 37 6.64 10.94 -5.37
N ARG A 38 7.36 10.32 -4.41
CA ARG A 38 6.97 9.03 -3.83
C ARG A 38 5.55 9.15 -3.26
N GLY A 39 4.60 8.47 -3.89
CA GLY A 39 3.19 8.45 -3.47
C GLY A 39 2.19 8.83 -4.55
N LEU A 40 2.61 9.39 -5.69
CA LEU A 40 1.69 9.71 -6.79
C LEU A 40 1.85 8.73 -7.96
N VAL A 41 0.75 8.06 -8.32
CA VAL A 41 0.70 7.06 -9.39
C VAL A 41 -0.38 7.44 -10.39
N ARG A 42 -0.02 7.63 -11.65
CA ARG A 42 -0.98 7.75 -12.74
C ARG A 42 -1.36 6.36 -13.22
N TRP A 43 -2.62 6.18 -13.59
CA TRP A 43 -3.08 4.90 -14.12
C TRP A 43 -4.11 5.08 -15.23
N HIS A 44 -4.21 4.06 -16.08
CA HIS A 44 -5.30 3.89 -17.02
C HIS A 44 -5.65 2.41 -17.15
N ASP A 45 -6.87 2.10 -17.55
CA ASP A 45 -7.35 0.72 -17.67
C ASP A 45 -7.82 0.35 -19.08
N ASN A 46 -8.07 -0.94 -19.29
CA ASN A 46 -8.57 -1.50 -20.55
C ASN A 46 -10.05 -1.20 -20.83
N ARG A 47 -10.71 -0.41 -19.97
CA ARG A 47 -12.11 0.04 -20.09
C ARG A 47 -12.20 1.55 -20.33
N ASN A 48 -11.09 2.19 -20.68
CA ASN A 48 -10.95 3.64 -20.91
C ASN A 48 -11.15 4.51 -19.67
N ALA A 49 -11.06 3.95 -18.47
CA ALA A 49 -10.93 4.75 -17.26
C ALA A 49 -9.46 5.12 -17.04
N SER A 50 -9.23 6.28 -16.45
CA SER A 50 -7.90 6.73 -16.06
C SER A 50 -8.00 7.69 -14.88
N GLY A 51 -6.87 7.91 -14.23
CA GLY A 51 -6.82 8.77 -13.06
C GLY A 51 -5.44 8.79 -12.41
N THR A 52 -5.44 9.30 -11.19
CA THR A 52 -4.28 9.32 -10.30
C THR A 52 -4.65 8.71 -8.95
N ASP A 53 -3.72 7.96 -8.39
CA ASP A 53 -3.75 7.50 -7.02
C ASP A 53 -2.66 8.24 -6.24
N GLU A 54 -3.04 8.87 -5.14
CA GLU A 54 -2.15 9.56 -4.22
C GLU A 54 -2.19 8.85 -2.88
N LEU A 55 -1.04 8.38 -2.40
CA LEU A 55 -0.89 7.86 -1.05
C LEU A 55 -0.80 9.02 -0.06
N LEU A 56 -1.79 9.08 0.83
CA LEU A 56 -1.86 9.99 1.97
C LEU A 56 -1.44 9.26 3.24
N GLY A 57 -1.22 10.01 4.32
CA GLY A 57 -0.95 9.46 5.65
C GLY A 57 -2.02 8.46 6.12
N ASN A 58 -1.65 7.62 7.08
CA ASN A 58 -2.52 6.56 7.63
C ASN A 58 -2.98 5.53 6.59
N HIS A 59 -2.14 5.23 5.60
CA HIS A 59 -2.42 4.24 4.55
C HIS A 59 -3.68 4.56 3.72
N ILE A 60 -4.08 5.83 3.66
CA ILE A 60 -5.24 6.26 2.87
C ILE A 60 -4.78 6.51 1.44
N ILE A 61 -5.51 5.98 0.46
CA ILE A 61 -5.24 6.21 -0.96
C ILE A 61 -6.36 7.08 -1.50
N LYS A 62 -6.02 8.23 -2.04
CA LYS A 62 -6.94 9.10 -2.77
C LYS A 62 -6.86 8.77 -4.25
N ARG A 63 -7.94 8.26 -4.83
CA ARG A 63 -8.07 8.03 -6.28
C ARG A 63 -8.89 9.15 -6.90
N THR A 64 -8.27 9.92 -7.78
CA THR A 64 -8.91 10.96 -8.58
C THR A 64 -9.07 10.45 -10.01
N LEU A 65 -10.32 10.31 -10.47
CA LEU A 65 -10.63 9.92 -11.84
C LEU A 65 -10.43 11.09 -12.80
N ALA A 66 -10.28 10.79 -14.09
CA ALA A 66 -10.13 11.80 -15.15
C ALA A 66 -11.31 12.79 -15.25
N ASP A 67 -12.50 12.42 -14.77
CA ASP A 67 -13.67 13.29 -14.68
C ASP A 67 -13.69 14.19 -13.44
N GLY A 68 -12.67 14.07 -12.57
CA GLY A 68 -12.54 14.81 -11.31
C GLY A 68 -13.20 14.15 -10.11
N THR A 69 -13.87 12.99 -10.28
CA THR A 69 -14.45 12.24 -9.17
C THR A 69 -13.35 11.72 -8.25
N VAL A 70 -13.51 11.95 -6.95
CA VAL A 70 -12.59 11.46 -5.92
C VAL A 70 -13.21 10.30 -5.17
N THR A 71 -12.45 9.23 -5.01
CA THR A 71 -12.78 8.08 -4.17
C THR A 71 -11.60 7.75 -3.28
N TYR A 72 -11.86 7.14 -2.13
CA TYR A 72 -10.82 6.78 -1.19
C TYR A 72 -10.77 5.27 -0.97
N ALA A 73 -9.54 4.82 -0.79
CA ALA A 73 -9.21 3.49 -0.36
C ALA A 73 -8.38 3.55 0.92
N ARG A 74 -8.24 2.39 1.57
CA ARG A 74 -7.29 2.20 2.66
C ARG A 74 -6.49 0.94 2.41
N ASP A 75 -5.18 1.05 2.42
CA ASP A 75 -4.30 -0.11 2.51
C ASP A 75 -4.36 -0.67 3.94
N ILE A 76 -4.61 -1.98 4.03
CA ILE A 76 -4.73 -2.71 5.29
C ILE A 76 -3.60 -3.77 5.43
N GLY A 77 -2.51 -3.58 4.69
CA GLY A 77 -1.30 -4.38 4.73
C GLY A 77 -1.42 -5.71 3.99
N TYR A 78 -0.26 -6.35 3.77
CA TYR A 78 -0.13 -7.66 3.12
C TYR A 78 -0.77 -7.73 1.72
N GLY A 79 -0.59 -6.68 0.92
CA GLY A 79 -1.12 -6.64 -0.44
C GLY A 79 -2.62 -6.36 -0.54
N ARG A 80 -3.28 -5.84 0.50
CA ARG A 80 -4.75 -5.72 0.53
C ARG A 80 -5.21 -4.28 0.62
N THR A 81 -6.14 -3.90 -0.25
CA THR A 81 -6.70 -2.54 -0.27
C THR A 81 -8.22 -2.56 -0.21
N LEU A 82 -8.80 -1.83 0.75
CA LEU A 82 -10.24 -1.68 0.90
C LEU A 82 -10.76 -0.46 0.14
N TRP A 83 -11.83 -0.65 -0.61
CA TRP A 83 -12.53 0.38 -1.38
C TRP A 83 -14.01 0.44 -0.97
N GLY A 84 -14.68 1.56 -1.29
CA GLY A 84 -16.13 1.66 -1.17
C GLY A 84 -16.66 1.34 0.23
N ARG A 85 -16.03 1.86 1.29
CA ARG A 85 -16.38 1.55 2.70
C ARG A 85 -16.31 0.06 3.06
N GLY A 86 -15.38 -0.68 2.45
CA GLY A 86 -15.23 -2.11 2.70
C GLY A 86 -16.25 -2.96 1.97
N GLU A 87 -16.88 -2.43 0.92
CA GLU A 87 -17.67 -3.22 -0.02
C GLU A 87 -16.79 -4.11 -0.90
N THR A 88 -15.59 -3.62 -1.24
CA THR A 88 -14.63 -4.33 -2.09
C THR A 88 -13.28 -4.36 -1.43
N VAL A 89 -12.62 -5.52 -1.47
CA VAL A 89 -11.24 -5.70 -1.09
C VAL A 89 -10.45 -6.20 -2.30
N MET A 90 -9.41 -5.46 -2.66
CA MET A 90 -8.45 -5.87 -3.68
C MET A 90 -7.30 -6.60 -3.00
N VAL A 91 -6.87 -7.72 -3.57
CA VAL A 91 -5.82 -8.57 -2.99
C VAL A 91 -4.73 -8.82 -4.02
N ASN A 92 -3.50 -8.39 -3.70
CA ASN A 92 -2.32 -8.67 -4.49
C ASN A 92 -1.97 -10.15 -4.37
N ARG A 93 -1.98 -10.86 -5.51
CA ARG A 93 -1.60 -12.27 -5.65
C ARG A 93 -0.25 -12.42 -6.34
N THR A 94 0.45 -11.32 -6.57
CA THR A 94 1.78 -11.33 -7.18
C THR A 94 2.75 -12.07 -6.28
N SER A 95 3.33 -13.13 -6.80
CA SER A 95 4.51 -13.75 -6.23
C SER A 95 5.73 -13.08 -6.86
N PHE A 96 6.38 -12.16 -6.16
CA PHE A 96 7.66 -11.61 -6.60
C PHE A 96 8.69 -12.74 -6.69
N GLY A 97 9.11 -13.06 -7.92
CA GLY A 97 10.08 -14.09 -8.22
C GLY A 97 11.50 -13.66 -7.85
N GLY A 98 11.85 -13.73 -6.56
CA GLY A 98 13.22 -13.52 -6.10
C GLY A 98 13.32 -13.53 -4.57
N ARG A 99 13.96 -14.56 -3.98
CA ARG A 99 14.25 -14.82 -2.55
C ARG A 99 13.15 -14.64 -1.48
N MET A 100 12.07 -13.91 -1.77
CA MET A 100 10.89 -13.65 -0.95
C MET A 100 9.66 -14.39 -1.53
N GLY A 101 9.90 -15.57 -2.10
CA GLY A 101 8.84 -16.46 -2.57
C GLY A 101 8.19 -17.19 -1.39
N VAL A 102 7.49 -16.49 -0.51
CA VAL A 102 6.64 -17.13 0.51
C VAL A 102 5.27 -16.43 0.56
N MET A 103 4.35 -16.96 -0.25
CA MET A 103 2.93 -17.13 0.10
C MET A 103 2.11 -15.87 0.46
N LEU A 104 1.69 -15.08 -0.54
CA LEU A 104 0.41 -14.33 -0.47
C LEU A 104 -0.78 -15.13 -1.05
N ALA A 105 -0.57 -16.41 -1.39
CA ALA A 105 -1.59 -17.32 -1.86
C ALA A 105 -2.11 -18.18 -0.69
N GLY A 106 -3.04 -17.66 0.13
CA GLY A 106 -3.65 -18.53 1.13
C GLY A 106 -4.64 -17.93 2.11
N LEU A 107 -4.64 -16.61 2.32
CA LEU A 107 -5.63 -15.96 3.17
C LEU A 107 -6.65 -15.22 2.30
N GLY A 108 -7.54 -16.00 1.67
CA GLY A 108 -8.82 -15.43 1.23
C GLY A 108 -9.50 -14.74 2.41
N VAL A 109 -10.32 -13.73 2.15
CA VAL A 109 -10.90 -12.81 3.17
C VAL A 109 -11.88 -13.51 4.13
N ALA A 110 -11.97 -14.84 4.11
CA ALA A 110 -12.79 -15.69 4.96
C ALA A 110 -12.58 -15.52 6.48
N GLY A 111 -11.59 -14.73 6.94
CA GLY A 111 -11.32 -14.49 8.36
C GLY A 111 -11.14 -13.03 8.80
N LEU A 112 -11.15 -12.04 7.90
CA LEU A 112 -10.92 -10.65 8.30
C LEU A 112 -12.21 -10.02 8.85
N ALA A 113 -12.26 -9.84 10.17
CA ALA A 113 -13.20 -8.92 10.79
C ALA A 113 -12.73 -7.48 10.50
N ILE A 114 -13.17 -6.91 9.37
CA ILE A 114 -12.95 -5.50 9.08
C ILE A 114 -13.64 -4.70 10.18
N THR A 115 -12.84 -3.98 10.97
CA THR A 115 -13.37 -3.08 12.00
C THR A 115 -13.72 -1.73 11.37
N ALA A 116 -14.62 -0.97 11.99
CA ALA A 116 -15.01 0.34 11.48
C ALA A 116 -13.81 1.30 11.31
N ALA A 117 -12.73 1.11 12.08
CA ALA A 117 -11.51 1.90 12.02
C ALA A 117 -10.72 1.69 10.71
N GLN A 118 -10.91 0.56 10.03
CA GLN A 118 -10.21 0.22 8.78
C GLN A 118 -11.01 0.62 7.53
N LEU A 119 -12.18 1.26 7.71
CA LEU A 119 -12.96 1.71 6.57
C LEU A 119 -12.31 2.93 5.93
N PRO A 120 -12.22 2.98 4.59
CA PRO A 120 -11.82 4.21 3.92
C PRO A 120 -12.86 5.31 4.18
N PRO A 121 -12.43 6.58 4.28
CA PRO A 121 -13.33 7.71 4.42
C PRO A 121 -14.22 7.83 3.18
N LEU A 122 -15.44 8.36 3.35
CA LEU A 122 -16.35 8.64 2.23
C LEU A 122 -15.93 9.90 1.44
N SER A 123 -15.46 10.88 2.18
CA SER A 123 -15.05 12.19 1.73
C SER A 123 -14.06 12.73 2.74
N MET A 124 -13.14 13.56 2.29
CA MET A 124 -12.27 14.37 3.14
C MET A 124 -12.28 15.80 2.61
N SER A 125 -12.06 16.76 3.51
CA SER A 125 -11.84 18.13 3.09
C SER A 125 -10.42 18.29 2.51
N PRO A 126 -10.17 19.30 1.65
CA PRO A 126 -8.83 19.57 1.15
C PRO A 126 -7.81 19.81 2.26
N GLU A 127 -8.23 20.41 3.38
CA GLU A 127 -7.39 20.64 4.55
C GLU A 127 -6.99 19.31 5.22
N GLU A 128 -7.93 18.39 5.41
CA GLU A 128 -7.64 17.05 5.97
C GLU A 128 -6.68 16.25 5.07
N GLU A 129 -6.85 16.33 3.75
CA GLU A 129 -5.92 15.70 2.79
C GLU A 129 -4.50 16.25 2.91
N GLU A 130 -4.35 17.57 3.06
CA GLU A 130 -3.05 18.25 3.19
C GLU A 130 -2.37 17.89 4.52
N GLU A 131 -3.11 17.80 5.62
CA GLU A 131 -2.58 17.31 6.89
C GLU A 131 -2.03 15.88 6.76
N LEU A 132 -2.77 15.00 6.08
CA LEU A 132 -2.33 13.62 5.84
C LEU A 132 -1.13 13.55 4.90
N ARG A 133 -1.06 14.42 3.88
CA ARG A 133 0.08 14.54 2.98
C ARG A 133 1.35 14.96 3.75
N GLN A 134 1.21 15.89 4.69
CA GLN A 134 2.31 16.32 5.56
C GLN A 134 2.76 15.21 6.51
N GLN A 135 1.83 14.46 7.10
CA GLN A 135 2.16 13.29 7.92
C GLN A 135 2.95 12.24 7.13
N GLN A 136 2.51 11.94 5.91
CA GLN A 136 3.19 11.00 5.03
C GLN A 136 4.61 11.45 4.70
N ALA A 137 4.80 12.73 4.37
CA ALA A 137 6.11 13.30 4.09
C ALA A 137 7.05 13.25 5.32
N GLN A 138 6.52 13.46 6.53
CA GLN A 138 7.29 13.36 7.77
C GLN A 138 7.75 11.93 8.07
N ASN A 139 6.86 10.94 7.96
CA ASN A 139 7.22 9.54 8.16
C ASN A 139 8.31 9.08 7.17
N GLN A 140 8.22 9.50 5.91
CA GLN A 140 9.24 9.19 4.88
C GLN A 140 10.60 9.85 5.14
N SER A 141 10.62 11.01 5.81
CA SER A 141 11.88 11.65 6.19
C SER A 141 12.60 10.98 7.37
N SER A 142 11.89 10.14 8.14
CA SER A 142 12.46 9.42 9.28
C SER A 142 13.13 8.08 8.92
N SER A 143 12.83 7.49 7.76
CA SER A 143 13.45 6.23 7.30
C SER A 143 14.77 6.44 6.53
N SER A 144 15.21 7.70 6.35
CA SER A 144 16.42 8.06 5.58
C SER A 144 17.58 8.57 6.45
N GLY A 145 17.62 8.21 7.74
CA GLY A 145 18.59 8.71 8.69
C GLY A 145 19.15 7.69 9.68
N ASP A 146 19.84 6.65 9.23
CA ASP A 146 20.93 6.04 10.01
C ASP A 146 22.14 5.78 9.10
N SER A 147 22.92 6.84 8.88
CA SER A 147 24.30 6.71 8.40
C SER A 147 25.19 6.96 9.61
N GLY A 148 25.85 5.89 10.04
CA GLY A 148 26.46 5.78 11.35
C GLY A 148 27.54 6.81 11.67
N ALA A 149 27.59 7.15 12.95
CA ALA A 149 28.72 7.80 13.61
C ALA A 149 29.00 7.05 14.91
N GLY A 150 30.17 6.39 14.97
CA GLY A 150 30.48 5.35 15.93
C GLY A 150 30.84 5.78 17.35
N GLY A 151 31.03 4.77 18.19
CA GLY A 151 31.59 4.89 19.54
C GLY A 151 31.84 3.51 20.16
N SER A 152 33.11 3.16 20.30
CA SER A 152 33.69 1.93 20.85
C SER A 152 33.31 1.67 22.33
N GLY A 153 33.13 0.40 22.74
CA GLY A 153 33.10 0.03 24.17
C GLY A 153 32.55 -1.36 24.55
N ASP A 154 33.41 -2.38 24.48
CA ASP A 154 33.64 -3.50 25.43
C ASP A 154 32.52 -4.10 26.35
N SER A 155 32.42 -5.44 26.27
CA SER A 155 32.10 -6.45 27.30
C SER A 155 30.71 -6.53 27.98
N GLY A 156 30.15 -7.76 27.98
CA GLY A 156 29.33 -8.28 29.09
C GLY A 156 28.12 -9.12 28.68
N ASP A 157 28.20 -10.43 28.93
CA ASP A 157 27.08 -11.36 29.04
C ASP A 157 25.95 -10.80 29.94
N ASP A 158 24.68 -11.00 29.56
CA ASP A 158 23.64 -11.53 30.46
C ASP A 158 22.33 -11.80 29.70
N GLU A 159 21.80 -13.01 29.91
CA GLU A 159 20.47 -13.46 29.54
C GLU A 159 19.42 -12.76 30.40
N THR A 160 18.47 -12.03 29.80
CA THR A 160 17.14 -11.82 30.38
C THR A 160 16.10 -11.66 29.28
N ASP A 161 15.03 -12.45 29.42
CA ASP A 161 13.80 -12.41 28.64
C ASP A 161 13.20 -10.99 28.54
N ASP A 162 12.90 -10.55 27.33
CA ASP A 162 11.78 -9.64 27.10
C ASP A 162 11.07 -9.99 25.80
N TRP A 163 9.79 -10.32 25.94
CA TRP A 163 8.87 -10.56 24.84
C TRP A 163 8.41 -9.21 24.29
N ASP A 164 9.29 -8.53 23.58
CA ASP A 164 8.93 -7.34 22.80
C ASP A 164 9.16 -7.63 21.32
N ALA A 165 8.26 -8.45 20.76
CA ALA A 165 8.08 -8.53 19.33
C ALA A 165 7.46 -7.20 18.89
N GLY A 166 8.30 -6.19 18.71
CA GLY A 166 8.00 -5.01 17.92
C GLY A 166 7.78 -5.46 16.49
N TRP A 167 6.52 -5.71 16.13
CA TRP A 167 6.08 -5.88 14.76
C TRP A 167 6.13 -4.49 14.10
N ASP A 168 7.34 -4.11 13.72
CA ASP A 168 7.60 -3.06 12.73
C ASP A 168 7.23 -3.68 11.38
N ASP A 169 5.92 -3.71 11.08
CA ASP A 169 5.35 -4.27 9.84
C ASP A 169 5.74 -3.34 8.67
N GLY A 170 6.96 -3.53 8.18
CA GLY A 170 7.50 -3.00 6.94
C GLY A 170 7.02 -3.78 5.71
N ASP A 171 5.71 -4.00 5.58
CA ASP A 171 5.12 -4.73 4.46
C ASP A 171 3.87 -4.01 3.93
N ASP A 172 4.11 -2.76 3.52
CA ASP A 172 3.21 -1.95 2.72
C ASP A 172 2.97 -2.64 1.36
N ALA A 173 1.70 -2.80 0.96
CA ALA A 173 1.33 -3.15 -0.40
C ALA A 173 1.71 -2.05 -1.41
N TRP A 174 2.11 -0.90 -0.88
CA TRP A 174 2.76 0.23 -1.53
C TRP A 174 4.27 0.22 -1.26
N SER A 175 4.92 -0.94 -1.38
CA SER A 175 6.38 -0.98 -1.28
C SER A 175 7.02 -0.24 -2.47
N ASP A 176 8.16 0.39 -2.22
CA ASP A 176 9.05 0.90 -3.26
C ASP A 176 9.57 -0.22 -4.18
N ASP A 177 9.57 -1.47 -3.69
CA ASP A 177 10.07 -2.65 -4.40
C ASP A 177 9.27 -3.00 -5.67
N ASP A 178 7.98 -2.61 -5.74
CA ASP A 178 7.11 -2.86 -6.90
C ASP A 178 7.58 -2.11 -8.16
N PHE A 179 8.46 -1.11 -7.99
CA PHE A 179 8.91 -0.21 -9.06
C PHE A 179 10.43 -0.26 -9.33
N GLY A 180 11.15 -1.16 -8.66
CA GLY A 180 12.59 -1.40 -8.87
C GLY A 180 13.54 -0.49 -8.10
#